data_AF-A0A938PED8-F1
#
_entry.id   AF-A0A938PED8-F1
#
_cell.length_a   1.000
_cell.length_b   1.000
_cell.length_c   1.000
_cell.angle_alpha   90.00
_cell.angle_beta   90.00
_cell.angle_gamma   90.00
#
_symmetry.space_group_name_H-M   'P 1'
#
loop_
_entity.id
_entity.type
_entity.pdbx_description
1 polymer ?
#
loop_
_entity_poly.entity_id
_entity_poly.type
_entity_poly.pdbx_seq_one_letter_code
_entity_poly.pdbx_strand_id
1 'polypeptide(L)'
;MDFLKDLALPQSMSHISLMHFVLIMVFLILVPYLGILTGSSIYSFYFDFRSRKKSDKNDFRLAKEILDFPFMNLYLPIVFGIIPFFTIILIYAQLLQGTGSISIGLMFFAWLVFLISITLLYFYKQKLNLKFIFDSVESKSAEFKEFSDANFHSYKKFGIWGIILLLFSLFIISAGLFNSIAATNWENVTTIFHTFIQFEVWIKFILILTLLMVISGSAILYFIFYNNKEYKENFEKLAYREFFLKRTMIFILFLPLLIFVEVLILPKESLSIAVFSSVVLGILVLFLVAHFYYAMIKKSNSKFAAAVFYATIAIVCFLMIKEAYTLRNATAGESVKLAAHFQKYEEDLKSKLGINLVVLSGEDIFIGKCSACHKFDINFTGPAYNNVLPKYLENKGALIKFILNPTKIDPAFPPMPAQGLKPQEAESVTDYLLTTYKNQKK
;
A
#
# COMPACT_ATOMS: atom_id res chain seq x y z
N MET A 1 12.78 14.48 -8.60
CA MET A 1 12.31 13.35 -7.78
C MET A 1 11.71 12.23 -8.66
N ASP A 2 11.94 12.25 -9.98
CA ASP A 2 11.50 11.20 -10.91
C ASP A 2 12.31 9.89 -10.84
N PHE A 3 13.43 9.88 -10.10
CA PHE A 3 14.26 8.67 -9.97
C PHE A 3 13.49 7.45 -9.43
N LEU A 4 12.44 7.65 -8.61
CA LEU A 4 11.60 6.54 -8.12
C LEU A 4 10.71 5.95 -9.22
N LYS A 5 10.29 6.76 -10.21
CA LYS A 5 9.57 6.28 -11.40
C LYS A 5 10.52 5.51 -12.33
N ASP A 6 11.76 5.98 -12.43
CA ASP A 6 12.78 5.35 -13.29
C ASP A 6 13.35 4.06 -12.70
N LEU A 7 13.27 3.88 -11.37
CA LEU A 7 13.66 2.65 -10.68
C LEU A 7 12.62 1.53 -10.80
N ALA A 8 11.37 1.86 -11.13
CA ALA A 8 10.29 0.89 -11.18
C ALA A 8 10.46 -0.05 -12.40
N LEU A 9 10.38 -1.36 -12.16
CA LEU A 9 10.28 -2.34 -13.26
C LEU A 9 8.90 -2.23 -13.92
N PRO A 10 8.78 -2.44 -15.24
CA PRO A 10 7.47 -2.52 -15.87
C PRO A 10 6.65 -3.66 -15.24
N GLN A 11 5.33 -3.54 -15.23
CA GLN A 11 4.44 -4.41 -14.46
C GLN A 11 3.40 -5.08 -15.35
N SER A 12 3.19 -6.39 -15.16
CA SER A 12 2.07 -7.10 -15.78
C SER A 12 0.71 -6.60 -15.27
N MET A 13 -0.37 -6.83 -16.02
CA MET A 13 -1.75 -6.50 -15.58
C MET A 13 -2.14 -7.17 -14.25
N SER A 14 -1.68 -8.41 -14.03
CA SER A 14 -1.95 -9.14 -12.78
C SER A 14 -1.26 -8.46 -11.59
N HIS A 15 -0.01 -8.02 -11.77
CA HIS A 15 0.72 -7.27 -10.74
C HIS A 15 0.08 -5.90 -10.46
N ILE A 16 -0.43 -5.20 -11.48
CA ILE A 16 -1.18 -3.96 -11.33
C ILE A 16 -2.45 -4.19 -10.50
N SER A 17 -3.22 -5.24 -10.77
CA SER A 17 -4.41 -5.56 -9.95
C SER A 17 -4.03 -5.88 -8.50
N LEU A 18 -2.95 -6.64 -8.30
CA LEU A 18 -2.45 -6.95 -6.95
C LEU A 18 -2.03 -5.67 -6.20
N MET A 19 -1.35 -4.74 -6.86
CA MET A 19 -0.97 -3.46 -6.25
C MET A 19 -2.17 -2.67 -5.72
N HIS A 20 -3.28 -2.61 -6.47
CA HIS A 20 -4.50 -1.94 -6.00
C HIS A 20 -5.10 -2.63 -4.77
N PHE A 21 -5.04 -3.97 -4.71
CA PHE A 21 -5.49 -4.71 -3.53
C PHE A 21 -4.59 -4.44 -2.32
N VAL A 22 -3.27 -4.49 -2.51
CA VAL A 22 -2.29 -4.15 -1.45
C VAL A 22 -2.49 -2.70 -0.99
N LEU A 23 -2.79 -1.78 -1.90
CA LEU A 23 -3.06 -0.39 -1.58
C LEU A 23 -4.23 -0.23 -0.60
N ILE A 24 -5.33 -0.95 -0.81
CA ILE A 24 -6.47 -0.97 0.13
C ILE A 24 -6.01 -1.43 1.51
N MET A 25 -5.24 -2.52 1.58
CA MET A 25 -4.77 -3.09 2.84
C MET A 25 -3.83 -2.13 3.58
N VAL A 26 -2.92 -1.48 2.86
CA VAL A 26 -1.97 -0.52 3.45
C VAL A 26 -2.70 0.72 3.95
N PHE A 27 -3.69 1.23 3.21
CA PHE A 27 -4.53 2.31 3.68
C PHE A 27 -5.37 1.94 4.92
N LEU A 28 -5.90 0.71 4.97
CA LEU A 28 -6.62 0.19 6.14
C LEU A 28 -5.76 0.13 7.40
N ILE A 29 -4.44 0.08 7.26
CA ILE A 29 -3.48 0.17 8.37
C ILE A 29 -3.19 1.64 8.69
N LEU A 30 -2.85 2.44 7.67
CA LEU A 30 -2.41 3.82 7.84
C LEU A 30 -3.51 4.75 8.34
N VAL A 31 -4.69 4.72 7.73
CA VAL A 31 -5.75 5.72 7.98
C VAL A 31 -6.28 5.64 9.43
N PRO A 32 -6.56 4.46 10.00
CA PRO A 32 -6.93 4.37 11.41
C PRO A 32 -5.84 4.90 12.35
N TYR A 33 -4.57 4.61 12.07
CA TYR A 33 -3.45 5.11 12.87
C TYR A 33 -3.30 6.62 12.77
N LEU A 34 -3.36 7.20 11.56
CA LEU A 34 -3.38 8.65 11.36
C LEU A 34 -4.56 9.30 12.09
N GLY A 35 -5.72 8.65 12.07
CA GLY A 35 -6.90 9.07 12.83
C GLY A 35 -6.54 9.23 14.30
N ILE A 36 -6.16 8.14 14.95
CA ILE A 36 -5.77 8.13 16.36
C ILE A 36 -4.68 9.17 16.65
N LEU A 37 -3.60 9.21 15.86
CA LEU A 37 -2.49 10.14 16.05
C LEU A 37 -2.93 11.61 15.97
N THR A 38 -3.68 11.98 14.93
CA THR A 38 -4.10 13.36 14.68
C THR A 38 -5.04 13.87 15.76
N GLY A 39 -6.14 13.17 16.03
CA GLY A 39 -7.08 13.66 17.04
C GLY A 39 -6.53 13.51 18.46
N SER A 40 -5.76 12.46 18.78
CA SER A 40 -5.12 12.40 20.10
C SER A 40 -4.17 13.58 20.33
N SER A 41 -3.40 13.97 19.32
CA SER A 41 -2.49 15.12 19.42
C SER A 41 -3.27 16.43 19.63
N ILE A 42 -4.31 16.67 18.83
CA ILE A 42 -5.16 17.88 18.93
C ILE A 42 -5.90 17.93 20.27
N TYR A 43 -6.56 16.84 20.67
CA TYR A 43 -7.31 16.80 21.92
C TYR A 43 -6.39 16.86 23.14
N SER A 44 -5.26 16.15 23.14
CA SER A 44 -4.25 16.27 24.19
C SER A 44 -3.81 17.72 24.35
N PHE A 45 -3.43 18.38 23.25
CA PHE A 45 -3.01 19.78 23.31
C PHE A 45 -4.12 20.70 23.83
N TYR A 46 -5.37 20.48 23.42
CA TYR A 46 -6.52 21.23 23.90
C TYR A 46 -6.74 21.08 25.42
N PHE A 47 -6.73 19.86 25.95
CA PHE A 47 -6.92 19.62 27.39
C PHE A 47 -5.70 20.05 28.21
N ASP A 48 -4.48 19.89 27.70
CA ASP A 48 -3.26 20.42 28.32
C ASP A 48 -3.29 21.96 28.36
N PHE A 49 -3.78 22.62 27.31
CA PHE A 49 -4.01 24.06 27.33
C PHE A 49 -5.06 24.48 28.34
N ARG A 50 -6.19 23.76 28.40
CA ARG A 50 -7.30 24.06 29.31
C ARG A 50 -6.94 23.83 30.78
N SER A 51 -6.20 22.76 31.08
CA SER A 51 -5.72 22.43 32.43
C SER A 51 -4.91 23.57 33.03
N ARG A 52 -4.05 24.22 32.25
CA ARG A 52 -3.25 25.36 32.71
C ARG A 52 -4.07 26.61 32.97
N LYS A 53 -5.09 26.85 32.14
CA LYS A 53 -5.96 28.03 32.30
C LYS A 53 -6.87 27.91 33.52
N LYS A 54 -7.28 26.68 33.86
CA LYS A 54 -8.22 26.39 34.96
C LYS A 54 -7.56 25.77 36.20
N SER A 55 -6.26 25.52 36.16
CA SER A 55 -5.52 24.72 37.15
C SER A 55 -6.15 23.36 37.45
N ASP A 56 -6.75 22.74 36.44
CA ASP A 56 -7.48 21.46 36.57
C ASP A 56 -6.55 20.27 36.30
N LYS A 57 -6.28 19.49 37.35
CA LYS A 57 -5.43 18.28 37.27
C LYS A 57 -6.06 17.17 36.43
N ASN A 58 -7.40 17.08 36.38
CA ASN A 58 -8.10 16.05 35.60
C ASN A 58 -7.95 16.30 34.09
N ASP A 59 -8.00 17.56 33.66
CA ASP A 59 -7.73 17.96 32.28
C ASP A 59 -6.31 17.56 31.85
N PHE A 60 -5.33 17.79 32.74
CA PHE A 60 -3.93 17.45 32.45
C PHE A 60 -3.72 15.93 32.35
N ARG A 61 -4.33 15.18 33.28
CA ARG A 61 -4.30 13.71 33.26
C ARG A 61 -4.94 13.15 31.99
N LEU A 62 -6.10 13.67 31.60
CA LEU A 62 -6.79 13.26 30.38
C LEU A 62 -5.95 13.57 29.12
N ALA A 63 -5.30 14.74 29.07
CA ALA A 63 -4.43 15.10 27.96
C ALA A 63 -3.32 14.06 27.75
N LYS A 64 -2.63 13.69 28.84
CA LYS A 64 -1.60 12.65 28.84
C LYS A 64 -2.15 11.30 28.37
N GLU A 65 -3.24 10.83 28.96
CA GLU A 65 -3.82 9.52 28.62
C GLU A 65 -4.26 9.43 27.15
N ILE A 66 -4.77 10.52 26.58
CA ILE A 66 -5.15 10.59 25.16
C ILE A 66 -3.91 10.48 24.24
N LEU A 67 -2.82 11.19 24.57
CA LEU A 67 -1.61 11.19 23.75
C LEU A 67 -0.78 9.90 23.90
N ASP A 68 -0.96 9.18 25.01
CA ASP A 68 -0.27 7.92 25.22
C ASP A 68 -0.71 6.84 24.19
N PHE A 69 -1.93 6.89 23.64
CA PHE A 69 -2.43 5.87 22.69
C PHE A 69 -1.59 5.68 21.41
N PRO A 70 -1.39 6.71 20.57
CA PRO A 70 -0.59 6.55 19.35
C PRO A 70 0.88 6.19 19.65
N PHE A 71 1.34 6.40 20.89
CA PHE A 71 2.72 6.19 21.33
C PHE A 71 2.84 5.17 22.46
N MET A 72 1.91 4.23 22.62
CA MET A 72 1.98 3.24 23.71
C MET A 72 3.27 2.42 23.64
N ASN A 73 3.74 2.17 22.42
CA ASN A 73 5.03 1.58 22.14
C ASN A 73 5.75 2.41 21.05
N LEU A 74 7.06 2.55 21.16
CA LEU A 74 7.92 3.21 20.17
C LEU A 74 7.77 2.61 18.76
N TYR A 75 7.41 1.33 18.64
CA TYR A 75 7.21 0.67 17.35
C TYR A 75 5.88 1.00 16.67
N LEU A 76 4.86 1.51 17.39
CA LEU A 76 3.54 1.76 16.78
C LEU A 76 3.60 2.81 15.65
N PRO A 77 4.24 3.99 15.83
CA PRO A 77 4.39 4.94 14.74
C PRO A 77 5.14 4.41 13.54
N ILE A 78 6.10 3.50 13.76
CA ILE A 78 6.91 2.90 12.70
C ILE A 78 6.05 1.94 11.87
N VAL A 79 5.43 0.97 12.54
CA VAL A 79 4.68 -0.14 11.91
C VAL A 79 3.36 0.34 11.29
N PHE A 80 2.64 1.24 11.96
CA PHE A 80 1.31 1.68 11.52
C PHE A 80 1.31 3.04 10.79
N GLY A 81 2.38 3.82 10.92
CA GLY A 81 2.51 5.12 10.28
C GLY A 81 3.56 5.14 9.17
N ILE A 82 4.84 5.05 9.55
CA ILE A 82 5.98 5.31 8.65
C ILE A 82 6.04 4.29 7.50
N ILE A 83 5.98 2.99 7.81
CA ILE A 83 6.09 1.93 6.81
C ILE A 83 4.89 1.92 5.86
N PRO A 84 3.62 1.96 6.33
CA PRO A 84 2.46 2.00 5.44
C PRO A 84 2.43 3.24 4.54
N PHE A 85 2.77 4.41 5.07
CA PHE A 85 2.86 5.63 4.28
C PHE A 85 3.91 5.49 3.18
N PHE A 86 5.12 5.04 3.52
CA PHE A 86 6.16 4.82 2.51
C PHE A 86 5.75 3.77 1.46
N THR A 87 5.06 2.71 1.88
CA THR A 87 4.56 1.66 0.97
C THR A 87 3.54 2.23 -0.03
N ILE A 88 2.64 3.12 0.40
CA ILE A 88 1.72 3.83 -0.51
C ILE A 88 2.52 4.61 -1.56
N ILE A 89 3.58 5.33 -1.16
CA ILE A 89 4.42 6.08 -2.11
C ILE A 89 5.01 5.15 -3.17
N LEU A 90 5.51 3.98 -2.78
CA LEU A 90 6.08 3.00 -3.71
C LEU A 90 5.03 2.43 -4.68
N ILE A 91 3.83 2.12 -4.19
CA ILE A 91 2.73 1.64 -5.05
C ILE A 91 2.34 2.73 -6.05
N TYR A 92 2.16 3.98 -5.60
CA TYR A 92 1.87 5.10 -6.50
C TYR A 92 3.00 5.35 -7.49
N ALA A 93 4.27 5.17 -7.09
CA ALA A 93 5.41 5.30 -7.99
C ALA A 93 5.36 4.29 -9.14
N GLN A 94 4.95 3.04 -8.86
CA GLN A 94 4.79 2.01 -9.88
C GLN A 94 3.55 2.26 -10.76
N LEU A 95 2.41 2.64 -10.17
CA LEU A 95 1.16 2.86 -10.91
C LEU A 95 1.18 4.12 -11.79
N LEU A 96 1.97 5.13 -11.41
CA LEU A 96 2.12 6.39 -12.16
C LEU A 96 3.44 6.45 -12.94
N GLN A 97 4.12 5.31 -13.12
CA GLN A 97 5.35 5.24 -13.89
C GLN A 97 5.12 5.73 -15.33
N GLY A 98 6.01 6.57 -15.83
CA GLY A 98 5.91 7.17 -17.16
C GLY A 98 4.98 8.39 -17.25
N THR A 99 4.28 8.76 -16.17
CA THR A 99 3.44 9.96 -16.14
C THR A 99 4.21 11.20 -15.68
N GLY A 100 3.81 12.38 -16.16
CA GLY A 100 4.33 13.68 -15.68
C GLY A 100 3.89 14.06 -14.26
N SER A 101 3.03 13.25 -13.62
CA SER A 101 2.40 13.60 -12.34
C SER A 101 3.40 13.93 -11.24
N ILE A 102 3.21 15.08 -10.59
CA ILE A 102 3.96 15.52 -9.40
C ILE A 102 3.60 14.72 -8.13
N SER A 103 2.55 13.90 -8.19
CA SER A 103 1.94 13.24 -7.03
C SER A 103 2.92 12.48 -6.14
N ILE A 104 3.85 11.72 -6.74
CA ILE A 104 4.87 10.96 -5.99
C ILE A 104 5.81 11.91 -5.24
N GLY A 105 6.20 13.02 -5.86
CA GLY A 105 7.02 14.05 -5.23
C GLY A 105 6.33 14.69 -4.03
N LEU A 106 5.05 15.03 -4.18
CA LEU A 106 4.21 15.54 -3.09
C LEU A 106 4.09 14.52 -1.95
N MET A 107 3.74 13.26 -2.26
CA MET A 107 3.56 12.23 -1.23
C MET A 107 4.86 11.94 -0.48
N PHE A 108 6.01 11.88 -1.17
CA PHE A 108 7.30 11.70 -0.52
C PHE A 108 7.67 12.90 0.37
N PHE A 109 7.42 14.12 -0.09
CA PHE A 109 7.62 15.32 0.74
C PHE A 109 6.69 15.30 1.97
N ALA A 110 5.42 14.90 1.80
CA ALA A 110 4.48 14.73 2.89
C ALA A 110 4.98 13.71 3.92
N TRP A 111 5.58 12.60 3.48
CA TRP A 111 6.17 11.59 4.34
C TRP A 111 7.37 12.11 5.13
N LEU A 112 8.27 12.90 4.51
CA LEU A 112 9.38 13.53 5.24
C LEU A 112 8.86 14.49 6.33
N VAL A 113 7.87 15.32 6.01
CA VAL A 113 7.26 16.22 7.00
C VAL A 113 6.54 15.43 8.11
N PHE A 114 5.91 14.31 7.77
CA PHE A 114 5.29 13.40 8.72
C PHE A 114 6.29 12.82 9.72
N LEU A 115 7.50 12.43 9.28
CA LEU A 115 8.58 11.97 10.16
C LEU A 115 8.98 13.02 11.20
N ILE A 116 9.14 14.27 10.75
CA ILE A 116 9.47 15.40 11.63
C ILE A 116 8.32 15.61 12.62
N SER A 117 7.08 15.62 12.15
CA SER A 117 5.89 15.77 12.99
C SER A 117 5.80 14.71 14.08
N ILE A 118 5.92 13.41 13.73
CA ILE A 118 5.91 12.30 14.70
C ILE A 118 6.99 12.50 15.77
N THR A 119 8.19 12.90 15.35
CA THR A 119 9.32 13.10 16.27
C THR A 119 9.02 14.22 17.27
N LEU A 120 8.47 15.34 16.82
CA LEU A 120 8.08 16.45 17.70
C LEU A 120 6.93 16.05 18.64
N LEU A 121 5.93 15.32 18.14
CA LEU A 121 4.82 14.82 18.95
C LEU A 121 5.28 13.80 20.01
N TYR A 122 6.27 12.96 19.66
CA TYR A 122 6.91 12.07 20.62
C TYR A 122 7.63 12.86 21.72
N PHE A 123 8.39 13.90 21.38
CA PHE A 123 9.00 14.77 22.40
C PHE A 123 7.96 15.51 23.25
N TYR A 124 6.85 15.96 22.65
CA TYR A 124 5.72 16.52 23.38
C TYR A 124 5.16 15.53 24.42
N LYS A 125 4.93 14.28 24.01
CA LYS A 125 4.49 13.19 24.90
C LYS A 125 5.47 12.93 26.03
N GLN A 126 6.76 12.79 25.74
CA GLN A 126 7.77 12.53 26.78
C GLN A 126 7.84 13.65 27.81
N LYS A 127 7.74 14.92 27.37
CA LYS A 127 7.73 16.06 28.28
C LYS A 127 6.44 16.17 29.10
N LEU A 128 5.28 15.79 28.54
CA LEU A 128 4.03 15.68 29.31
C LEU A 128 4.14 14.62 30.42
N ASN A 129 4.67 13.45 30.10
CA ASN A 129 4.89 12.37 31.07
C ASN A 129 5.87 12.79 32.17
N LEU A 130 6.97 13.46 31.81
CA LEU A 130 7.91 13.98 32.77
C LEU A 130 7.25 15.01 33.70
N LYS A 131 6.48 15.95 33.14
CA LYS A 131 5.76 16.95 33.95
C LYS A 131 4.80 16.31 34.95
N PHE A 132 4.07 15.28 34.55
CA PHE A 132 3.18 14.53 35.44
C PHE A 132 3.92 13.95 36.66
N ILE A 133 5.10 13.37 36.44
CA ILE A 133 5.95 12.85 37.52
C ILE A 133 6.44 13.99 38.41
N PHE A 134 6.94 15.09 37.82
CA PHE A 134 7.44 16.25 38.57
C PHE A 134 6.36 16.93 39.41
N ASP A 135 5.13 16.94 38.94
CA ASP A 135 3.98 17.49 39.67
C ASP A 135 3.51 16.60 40.81
N SER A 136 3.93 15.32 40.85
CA SER A 136 3.66 14.38 41.95
C SER A 136 4.64 14.45 43.12
N VAL A 137 5.75 15.19 42.99
CA VAL A 137 6.76 15.34 44.05
C VAL A 137 6.31 16.40 45.07
N GLU A 138 6.19 16.00 46.35
CA GLU A 138 5.71 16.86 47.45
C GLU A 138 6.73 17.95 47.85
N SER A 139 8.02 17.62 47.94
CA SER A 139 9.08 18.57 48.32
C SER A 139 9.87 19.05 47.11
N LYS A 140 9.59 20.28 46.65
CA LYS A 140 10.27 20.89 45.50
C LYS A 140 11.35 21.85 45.97
N SER A 141 12.63 21.44 45.94
CA SER A 141 13.78 22.33 46.18
C SER A 141 13.86 23.45 45.13
N ALA A 142 14.64 24.50 45.40
CA ALA A 142 14.84 25.60 44.44
C ALA A 142 15.48 25.10 43.13
N GLU A 143 16.51 24.24 43.25
CA GLU A 143 17.18 23.56 42.13
C GLU A 143 16.20 22.69 41.32
N PHE A 144 15.26 22.01 41.99
CA PHE A 144 14.23 21.23 41.33
C PHE A 144 13.29 22.09 40.49
N LYS A 145 12.88 23.26 41.01
CA LYS A 145 12.03 24.21 40.27
C LYS A 145 12.76 24.79 39.06
N GLU A 146 14.03 25.15 39.22
CA GLU A 146 14.86 25.67 38.12
C GLU A 146 15.04 24.61 37.01
N PHE A 147 15.37 23.37 37.37
CA PHE A 147 15.49 22.27 36.43
C PHE A 147 14.15 21.93 35.73
N SER A 148 13.04 21.98 36.47
CA SER A 148 11.69 21.82 35.97
C SER A 148 11.36 22.89 34.92
N ASP A 149 11.52 24.17 35.28
CA ASP A 149 11.16 25.28 34.41
C ASP A 149 12.01 25.33 33.14
N ALA A 150 13.31 25.04 33.25
CA ALA A 150 14.22 24.90 32.10
C ALA A 150 13.77 23.78 31.13
N ASN A 151 13.26 22.66 31.66
CA ASN A 151 12.82 21.52 30.87
C ASN A 151 11.42 21.66 30.27
N PHE A 152 10.54 22.45 30.90
CA PHE A 152 9.14 22.60 30.51
C PHE A 152 8.81 23.91 29.77
N HIS A 153 9.78 24.79 29.53
CA HIS A 153 9.55 25.98 28.71
C HIS A 153 9.24 25.64 27.23
N SER A 154 9.84 24.56 26.72
CA SER A 154 9.84 24.25 25.28
C SER A 154 8.82 23.20 24.81
N TYR A 155 8.19 22.42 25.71
CA TYR A 155 7.32 21.31 25.26
C TYR A 155 6.07 21.77 24.51
N LYS A 156 5.53 22.96 24.85
CA LYS A 156 4.39 23.55 24.12
C LYS A 156 4.72 23.76 22.65
N LYS A 157 5.95 24.22 22.37
CA LYS A 157 6.43 24.44 21.00
C LYS A 157 6.48 23.12 20.25
N PHE A 158 6.94 22.04 20.88
CA PHE A 158 6.92 20.70 20.28
C PHE A 158 5.50 20.22 19.96
N GLY A 159 4.53 20.41 20.86
CA GLY A 159 3.13 20.06 20.61
C GLY A 159 2.52 20.86 19.46
N ILE A 160 2.67 22.19 19.46
CA ILE A 160 2.12 23.07 18.41
C ILE A 160 2.75 22.76 17.05
N TRP A 161 4.08 22.75 16.95
CA TRP A 161 4.77 22.50 15.68
C TRP A 161 4.55 21.06 15.20
N GLY A 162 4.49 20.09 16.11
CA GLY A 162 4.14 18.71 15.78
C GLY A 162 2.77 18.61 15.12
N ILE A 163 1.74 19.26 15.68
CA ILE A 163 0.38 19.28 15.12
C ILE A 163 0.35 20.06 13.79
N ILE A 164 0.97 21.24 13.71
CA ILE A 164 1.00 22.04 12.47
C ILE A 164 1.63 21.24 11.33
N LEU A 165 2.79 20.62 11.57
CA LEU A 165 3.46 19.79 10.57
C LEU A 165 2.67 18.53 10.24
N LEU A 166 1.93 17.95 11.19
CA LEU A 166 1.04 16.82 10.92
C LEU A 166 -0.07 17.23 9.94
N LEU A 167 -0.75 18.35 10.21
CA LEU A 167 -1.81 18.88 9.35
C LEU A 167 -1.27 19.28 7.98
N PHE A 168 -0.07 19.87 7.93
CA PHE A 168 0.59 20.22 6.68
C PHE A 168 0.95 18.97 5.86
N SER A 169 1.47 17.92 6.50
CA SER A 169 1.71 16.63 5.85
C SER A 169 0.40 16.04 5.28
N LEU A 170 -0.68 16.06 6.07
CA LEU A 170 -2.01 15.61 5.65
C LEU A 170 -2.55 16.41 4.45
N PHE A 171 -2.29 17.72 4.40
CA PHE A 171 -2.63 18.55 3.25
C PHE A 171 -1.86 18.12 1.99
N ILE A 172 -0.54 17.96 2.09
CA ILE A 172 0.30 17.59 0.94
C ILE A 172 -0.03 16.19 0.43
N ILE A 173 -0.27 15.20 1.30
CA ILE A 173 -0.72 13.88 0.83
C ILE A 173 -2.10 13.96 0.16
N SER A 174 -3.01 14.81 0.66
CA SER A 174 -4.30 15.04 -0.01
C SER A 174 -4.11 15.61 -1.42
N ALA A 175 -3.15 16.53 -1.59
CA ALA A 175 -2.76 17.04 -2.90
C ALA A 175 -2.18 15.97 -3.81
N GLY A 176 -1.30 15.11 -3.29
CA GLY A 176 -0.75 13.98 -4.03
C GLY A 176 -1.83 12.98 -4.46
N LEU A 177 -2.76 12.64 -3.55
CA LEU A 177 -3.87 11.73 -3.85
C LEU A 177 -4.81 12.31 -4.92
N PHE A 178 -5.17 13.59 -4.84
CA PHE A 178 -6.05 14.19 -5.85
C PHE A 178 -5.35 14.32 -7.23
N ASN A 179 -4.11 14.81 -7.27
CA ASN A 179 -3.39 14.97 -8.54
C ASN A 179 -2.99 13.62 -9.18
N SER A 180 -3.06 12.52 -8.43
CA SER A 180 -2.84 11.17 -8.99
C SER A 180 -4.00 10.70 -9.86
N ILE A 181 -5.23 11.17 -9.59
CA ILE A 181 -6.44 10.75 -10.31
C ILE A 181 -6.89 11.78 -11.36
N ALA A 182 -6.43 13.02 -11.27
CA ALA A 182 -6.72 14.07 -12.24
C ALA A 182 -5.68 14.07 -13.37
N ALA A 183 -5.90 13.28 -14.42
CA ALA A 183 -4.98 13.17 -15.55
C ALA A 183 -4.67 14.52 -16.22
N THR A 184 -5.65 15.43 -16.27
CA THR A 184 -5.48 16.81 -16.75
C THR A 184 -4.44 17.60 -15.97
N ASN A 185 -4.14 17.21 -14.73
CA ASN A 185 -3.20 17.92 -13.87
C ASN A 185 -1.77 17.38 -14.00
N TRP A 186 -1.56 16.22 -14.63
CA TRP A 186 -0.26 15.57 -14.66
C TRP A 186 0.81 16.41 -15.37
N GLU A 187 0.43 17.20 -16.37
CA GLU A 187 1.34 18.10 -17.09
C GLU A 187 1.22 19.55 -16.62
N ASN A 188 0.06 19.94 -16.07
CA ASN A 188 -0.25 21.32 -15.73
C ASN A 188 0.18 21.72 -14.30
N VAL A 189 0.29 20.75 -13.39
CA VAL A 189 0.62 21.01 -11.98
C VAL A 189 2.06 20.56 -11.72
N THR A 190 2.99 21.51 -11.84
CA THR A 190 4.44 21.24 -11.77
C THR A 190 5.07 21.62 -10.44
N THR A 191 4.38 22.39 -9.58
CA THR A 191 4.92 22.84 -8.29
C THR A 191 3.93 22.64 -7.14
N ILE A 192 4.46 22.54 -5.92
CA ILE A 192 3.66 22.44 -4.69
C ILE A 192 2.77 23.68 -4.47
N PHE A 193 3.17 24.85 -4.96
CA PHE A 193 2.41 26.09 -4.75
C PHE A 193 1.06 26.08 -5.48
N HIS A 194 0.98 25.45 -6.66
CA HIS A 194 -0.29 25.28 -7.37
C HIS A 194 -1.31 24.51 -6.54
N THR A 195 -0.86 23.54 -5.73
CA THR A 195 -1.77 22.71 -4.92
C THR A 195 -2.53 23.49 -3.84
N PHE A 196 -1.99 24.63 -3.38
CA PHE A 196 -2.67 25.49 -2.40
C PHE A 196 -3.87 26.24 -2.99
N ILE A 197 -3.92 26.39 -4.32
CA ILE A 197 -4.99 27.12 -5.02
C ILE A 197 -6.09 26.16 -5.48
N GLN A 198 -5.79 24.85 -5.59
CA GLN A 198 -6.74 23.84 -6.04
C GLN A 198 -7.85 23.62 -4.99
N PHE A 199 -9.07 23.98 -5.34
CA PHE A 199 -10.24 23.82 -4.47
C PHE A 199 -10.48 22.34 -4.11
N GLU A 200 -10.25 21.45 -5.06
CA GLU A 200 -10.43 20.01 -4.92
C GLU A 200 -9.49 19.40 -3.88
N VAL A 201 -8.25 19.91 -3.80
CA VAL A 201 -7.27 19.51 -2.79
C VAL A 201 -7.76 19.90 -1.39
N TRP A 202 -8.35 21.10 -1.24
CA TRP A 202 -8.92 21.52 0.03
C TRP A 202 -10.12 20.67 0.45
N ILE A 203 -11.02 20.34 -0.48
CA ILE A 203 -12.15 19.43 -0.21
C ILE A 203 -11.62 18.07 0.27
N LYS A 204 -10.64 17.50 -0.45
CA LYS A 204 -10.00 16.23 -0.07
C LYS A 204 -9.36 16.29 1.31
N PHE A 205 -8.63 17.36 1.60
CA PHE A 205 -8.00 17.58 2.90
C PHE A 205 -9.01 17.68 4.05
N ILE A 206 -10.08 18.48 3.87
CA ILE A 206 -11.13 18.65 4.88
C ILE A 206 -11.90 17.34 5.09
N LEU A 207 -12.15 16.56 4.03
CA LEU A 207 -12.74 15.24 4.10
C LEU A 207 -11.88 14.28 4.92
N ILE A 208 -10.59 14.17 4.60
CA ILE A 208 -9.65 13.32 5.34
C ILE A 208 -9.61 13.76 6.79
N LEU A 209 -9.43 15.06 7.06
CA LEU A 209 -9.38 15.58 8.43
C LEU A 209 -10.66 15.26 9.22
N THR A 210 -11.83 15.42 8.61
CA THR A 210 -13.12 15.08 9.22
C THR A 210 -13.18 13.59 9.56
N LEU A 211 -12.79 12.71 8.64
CA LEU A 211 -12.71 11.27 8.88
C LEU A 211 -11.76 10.93 10.03
N LEU A 212 -10.56 11.54 10.06
CA LEU A 212 -9.59 11.35 11.13
C LEU A 212 -10.15 11.74 12.50
N MET A 213 -10.94 12.82 12.57
CA MET A 213 -11.62 13.25 13.80
C MET A 213 -12.74 12.29 14.23
N VAL A 214 -13.46 11.65 13.29
CA VAL A 214 -14.43 10.58 13.59
C VAL A 214 -13.73 9.35 14.15
N ILE A 215 -12.64 8.90 13.52
CA ILE A 215 -11.81 7.80 14.02
C ILE A 215 -11.29 8.10 15.43
N SER A 216 -10.74 9.29 15.64
CA SER A 216 -10.21 9.70 16.94
C SER A 216 -11.27 9.68 18.04
N GLY A 217 -12.43 10.26 17.75
CA GLY A 217 -13.53 10.33 18.70
C GLY A 217 -14.06 8.94 19.09
N SER A 218 -14.24 8.06 18.11
CA SER A 218 -14.67 6.69 18.35
C SER A 218 -13.62 5.88 19.12
N ALA A 219 -12.33 6.03 18.76
CA ALA A 219 -11.21 5.39 19.45
C ALA A 219 -11.10 5.84 20.91
N ILE A 220 -11.19 7.15 21.18
CA ILE A 220 -11.17 7.69 22.56
C ILE A 220 -12.34 7.15 23.38
N LEU A 221 -13.55 7.13 22.82
CA LEU A 221 -14.72 6.57 23.51
C LEU A 221 -14.54 5.08 23.82
N TYR A 222 -13.92 4.33 22.91
CA TYR A 222 -13.67 2.90 23.11
C TYR A 222 -12.55 2.65 24.13
N PHE A 223 -11.34 3.15 23.89
CA PHE A 223 -10.16 2.84 24.69
C PHE A 223 -10.16 3.51 26.07
N ILE A 224 -10.63 4.76 26.19
CA ILE A 224 -10.75 5.45 27.49
C ILE A 224 -12.08 5.09 28.16
N PHE A 225 -13.21 5.45 27.54
CA PHE A 225 -14.48 5.48 28.27
C PHE A 225 -15.25 4.14 28.31
N TYR A 226 -14.87 3.16 27.49
CA TYR A 226 -15.51 1.85 27.48
C TYR A 226 -14.60 0.73 28.01
N ASN A 227 -13.30 0.78 27.77
CA ASN A 227 -12.40 -0.28 28.26
C ASN A 227 -11.84 0.00 29.66
N ASN A 228 -11.71 1.27 30.07
CA ASN A 228 -11.13 1.60 31.37
C ASN A 228 -12.18 1.59 32.50
N LYS A 229 -12.01 0.71 33.49
CA LYS A 229 -12.91 0.57 34.65
C LYS A 229 -12.99 1.86 35.48
N GLU A 230 -11.89 2.58 35.65
CA GLU A 230 -11.84 3.84 36.42
C GLU A 230 -12.73 4.94 35.79
N TYR A 231 -12.93 4.90 34.47
CA TYR A 231 -13.77 5.85 33.73
C TYR A 231 -15.24 5.43 33.64
N LYS A 232 -15.57 4.17 33.96
CA LYS A 232 -16.96 3.70 34.00
C LYS A 232 -17.71 4.18 35.24
N GLU A 233 -17.01 4.25 36.37
CA GLU A 233 -17.64 4.41 37.69
C GLU A 233 -17.55 5.83 38.25
N ASN A 234 -16.73 6.71 37.66
CA ASN A 234 -16.48 8.05 38.19
C ASN A 234 -17.37 9.13 37.53
N PHE A 235 -18.28 9.72 38.32
CA PHE A 235 -19.29 10.69 37.88
C PHE A 235 -18.70 12.02 37.38
N GLU A 236 -17.56 12.46 37.91
CA GLU A 236 -16.86 13.68 37.45
C GLU A 236 -16.35 13.54 36.01
N LYS A 237 -16.16 12.30 35.53
CA LYS A 237 -15.65 12.00 34.20
C LYS A 237 -16.75 11.91 33.12
N LEU A 238 -18.02 12.09 33.51
CA LEU A 238 -19.18 12.15 32.60
C LEU A 238 -19.08 13.32 31.61
N ALA A 239 -18.61 14.49 32.07
CA ALA A 239 -18.49 15.70 31.26
C ALA A 239 -17.49 15.54 30.10
N TYR A 240 -16.39 14.81 30.33
CA TYR A 240 -15.42 14.50 29.28
C TYR A 240 -16.01 13.57 28.21
N ARG A 241 -16.72 12.53 28.65
CA ARG A 241 -17.43 11.63 27.72
C ARG A 241 -18.42 12.40 26.86
N GLU A 242 -19.23 13.26 27.46
CA GLU A 242 -20.18 14.09 26.72
C GLU A 242 -19.49 15.05 25.74
N PHE A 243 -18.34 15.60 26.12
CA PHE A 243 -17.53 16.44 25.23
C PHE A 243 -17.16 15.68 23.95
N PHE A 244 -16.59 14.46 24.07
CA PHE A 244 -16.23 13.66 22.90
C PHE A 244 -17.45 13.23 22.10
N LEU A 245 -18.52 12.77 22.75
CA LEU A 245 -19.76 12.40 22.07
C LEU A 245 -20.31 13.54 21.22
N LYS A 246 -20.45 14.74 21.79
CA LYS A 246 -21.00 15.92 21.10
C LYS A 246 -20.07 16.40 19.98
N ARG A 247 -18.76 16.44 20.21
CA ARG A 247 -17.79 16.91 19.20
C ARG A 247 -17.66 15.94 18.04
N THR A 248 -17.60 14.64 18.30
CA THR A 248 -17.53 13.64 17.23
C THR A 248 -18.81 13.56 16.42
N MET A 249 -19.98 13.77 17.04
CA MET A 249 -21.24 13.85 16.33
C MET A 249 -21.26 14.95 15.26
N ILE A 250 -20.63 16.11 15.52
CA ILE A 250 -20.51 17.18 14.52
C ILE A 250 -19.76 16.68 13.28
N PHE A 251 -18.62 16.02 13.46
CA PHE A 251 -17.84 15.48 12.34
C PHE A 251 -18.59 14.35 11.61
N ILE A 252 -19.31 13.49 12.33
CA ILE A 252 -20.15 12.44 11.74
C ILE A 252 -21.24 13.04 10.83
N LEU A 253 -21.90 14.11 11.27
CA LEU A 253 -22.95 14.77 10.48
C LEU A 253 -22.39 15.55 9.28
N PHE A 254 -21.15 16.03 9.38
CA PHE A 254 -20.50 16.77 8.30
C PHE A 254 -19.86 15.86 7.24
N LEU A 255 -19.40 14.67 7.64
CA LEU A 255 -18.76 13.70 6.76
C LEU A 255 -19.56 13.30 5.50
N PRO A 256 -20.89 13.01 5.54
CA PRO A 256 -21.61 12.61 4.33
C PRO A 256 -21.71 13.76 3.30
N LEU A 257 -21.78 15.01 3.77
CA LEU A 257 -21.76 16.18 2.88
C LEU A 257 -20.43 16.27 2.14
N LEU A 258 -19.32 16.08 2.84
CA LEU A 258 -17.99 16.11 2.22
C LEU A 258 -17.77 14.95 1.26
N ILE A 259 -18.24 13.74 1.59
CA ILE A 259 -18.19 12.59 0.69
C ILE A 259 -18.98 12.90 -0.60
N PHE A 260 -20.17 13.49 -0.46
CA PHE A 260 -20.99 13.86 -1.60
C PHE A 260 -20.30 14.90 -2.50
N VAL A 261 -19.81 15.99 -1.91
CA VAL A 261 -19.09 17.04 -2.65
C VAL A 261 -17.84 16.46 -3.33
N GLU A 262 -17.10 15.59 -2.64
CA GLU A 262 -15.92 14.94 -3.21
C GLU A 262 -16.27 14.10 -4.45
N VAL A 263 -17.35 13.33 -4.42
CA VAL A 263 -17.79 12.54 -5.59
C VAL A 263 -18.15 13.44 -6.78
N LEU A 264 -18.72 14.63 -6.54
CA LEU A 264 -19.06 15.57 -7.61
C LEU A 264 -17.83 16.17 -8.31
N ILE A 265 -16.71 16.32 -7.59
CA ILE A 265 -15.47 16.88 -8.14
C ILE A 265 -14.52 15.82 -8.72
N LEU A 266 -14.86 14.53 -8.61
CA LEU A 266 -14.05 13.47 -9.22
C LEU A 266 -14.04 13.60 -10.75
N PRO A 267 -12.88 13.38 -11.41
CA PRO A 267 -12.81 13.26 -12.86
C PRO A 267 -13.75 12.15 -13.35
N LYS A 268 -14.36 12.34 -14.53
CA LYS A 268 -15.35 11.38 -15.06
C LYS A 268 -14.73 9.99 -15.25
N GLU A 269 -13.46 9.95 -15.63
CA GLU A 269 -12.65 8.75 -15.84
C GLU A 269 -12.40 7.98 -14.54
N SER A 270 -12.53 8.64 -13.37
CA SER A 270 -12.37 7.99 -12.07
C SER A 270 -13.64 7.28 -11.59
N LEU A 271 -14.81 7.57 -12.19
CA LEU A 271 -16.10 7.08 -11.74
C LEU A 271 -16.38 5.65 -12.23
N SER A 272 -17.03 4.86 -11.37
CA SER A 272 -17.54 3.52 -11.72
C SER A 272 -18.60 3.06 -10.73
N ILE A 273 -19.32 1.99 -11.07
CA ILE A 273 -20.32 1.37 -10.19
C ILE A 273 -19.69 0.97 -8.84
N ALA A 274 -18.44 0.48 -8.85
CA ALA A 274 -17.73 0.10 -7.62
C ALA A 274 -17.46 1.32 -6.71
N VAL A 275 -17.12 2.47 -7.28
CA VAL A 275 -16.94 3.73 -6.54
C VAL A 275 -18.26 4.14 -5.87
N PHE A 276 -19.37 4.20 -6.63
CA PHE A 276 -20.67 4.57 -6.08
C PHE A 276 -21.18 3.58 -5.02
N SER A 277 -21.03 2.28 -5.28
CA SER A 277 -21.45 1.23 -4.33
C SER A 277 -20.71 1.35 -3.00
N SER A 278 -19.40 1.60 -3.05
CA SER A 278 -18.57 1.78 -1.85
C SER A 278 -18.98 3.03 -1.07
N VAL A 279 -19.27 4.14 -1.77
CA VAL A 279 -19.77 5.38 -1.14
C VAL A 279 -21.12 5.15 -0.45
N VAL A 280 -22.08 4.53 -1.13
CA VAL A 280 -23.41 4.26 -0.57
C VAL A 280 -23.32 3.36 0.66
N LEU A 281 -22.54 2.27 0.59
CA LEU A 281 -22.32 1.38 1.73
C LEU A 281 -21.64 2.11 2.90
N GLY A 282 -20.63 2.95 2.62
CA GLY A 282 -19.99 3.80 3.63
C GLY A 282 -20.97 4.76 4.32
N ILE A 283 -21.87 5.39 3.57
CA ILE A 283 -22.90 6.29 4.11
C ILE A 283 -23.94 5.53 4.95
N LEU A 284 -24.35 4.33 4.54
CA LEU A 284 -25.27 3.50 5.32
C LEU A 284 -24.67 3.11 6.68
N VAL A 285 -23.38 2.72 6.70
CA VAL A 285 -22.68 2.43 7.97
C VAL A 285 -22.50 3.71 8.80
N LEU A 286 -22.20 4.84 8.16
CA LEU A 286 -22.10 6.14 8.86
C LEU A 286 -23.43 6.55 9.51
N PHE A 287 -24.56 6.30 8.85
CA PHE A 287 -25.88 6.51 9.43
C PHE A 287 -26.11 5.66 10.68
N LEU A 288 -25.70 4.38 10.65
CA LEU A 288 -25.74 3.50 11.83
C LEU A 288 -24.85 4.03 12.96
N VAL A 289 -23.64 4.49 12.65
CA VAL A 289 -22.72 5.11 13.63
C VAL A 289 -23.36 6.35 14.24
N ALA A 290 -23.96 7.23 13.43
CA ALA A 290 -24.68 8.41 13.91
C ALA A 290 -25.83 8.05 14.87
N HIS A 291 -26.57 6.99 14.56
CA HIS A 291 -27.66 6.50 15.42
C HIS A 291 -27.13 6.03 16.78
N PHE A 292 -26.04 5.27 16.82
CA PHE A 292 -25.43 4.83 18.08
C PHE A 292 -24.84 6.00 18.88
N TYR A 293 -24.21 6.98 18.23
CA TYR A 293 -23.78 8.21 18.88
C TYR A 293 -24.95 8.97 19.51
N TYR A 294 -26.05 9.14 18.77
CA TYR A 294 -27.25 9.79 19.28
C TYR A 294 -27.80 9.06 20.52
N ALA A 295 -27.86 7.72 20.48
CA ALA A 295 -28.29 6.92 21.63
C ALA A 295 -27.37 7.08 22.86
N MET A 296 -26.05 7.13 22.64
CA MET A 296 -25.05 7.37 23.69
C MET A 296 -25.11 8.79 24.26
N ILE A 297 -25.40 9.80 23.44
CA ILE A 297 -25.63 11.18 23.88
C ILE A 297 -26.88 11.25 24.76
N LYS A 298 -28.01 10.68 24.31
CA LYS A 298 -29.29 10.77 25.02
C LYS A 298 -29.25 10.09 26.40
N LYS A 299 -28.50 8.99 26.52
CA LYS A 299 -28.39 8.23 27.77
C LYS A 299 -27.09 8.51 28.53
N SER A 300 -26.30 9.49 28.07
CA SER A 300 -24.96 9.83 28.55
C SER A 300 -24.13 8.61 28.95
N ASN A 301 -24.03 7.58 28.11
CA ASN A 301 -23.27 6.34 28.39
C ASN A 301 -22.38 5.92 27.21
N SER A 302 -21.45 4.99 27.44
CA SER A 302 -20.53 4.45 26.41
C SER A 302 -20.91 3.04 25.94
N LYS A 303 -22.17 2.60 26.13
CA LYS A 303 -22.58 1.21 25.89
C LYS A 303 -22.26 0.71 24.48
N PHE A 304 -22.40 1.58 23.48
CA PHE A 304 -22.19 1.26 22.07
C PHE A 304 -20.80 1.67 21.54
N ALA A 305 -19.88 2.09 22.40
CA ALA A 305 -18.58 2.60 21.97
C ALA A 305 -17.77 1.58 21.15
N ALA A 306 -17.81 0.29 21.54
CA ALA A 306 -17.16 -0.78 20.78
C ALA A 306 -17.77 -0.95 19.37
N ALA A 307 -19.10 -1.04 19.28
CA ALA A 307 -19.81 -1.17 18.01
C ALA A 307 -19.53 0.02 17.08
N VAL A 308 -19.54 1.24 17.64
CA VAL A 308 -19.19 2.48 16.94
C VAL A 308 -17.76 2.46 16.42
N PHE A 309 -16.80 2.02 17.24
CA PHE A 309 -15.39 1.97 16.84
C PHE A 309 -15.19 1.02 15.65
N TYR A 310 -15.69 -0.22 15.74
CA TYR A 310 -15.57 -1.18 14.64
C TYR A 310 -16.37 -0.76 13.39
N ALA A 311 -17.56 -0.17 13.55
CA ALA A 311 -18.32 0.38 12.43
C ALA A 311 -17.59 1.56 11.77
N THR A 312 -16.85 2.37 12.54
CA THR A 312 -15.99 3.42 11.98
C THR A 312 -14.85 2.84 11.15
N ILE A 313 -14.25 1.72 11.57
CA ILE A 313 -13.26 1.01 10.75
C ILE A 313 -13.89 0.46 9.44
N ALA A 314 -15.14 -0.01 9.49
CA ALA A 314 -15.86 -0.42 8.29
C ALA A 314 -16.11 0.76 7.31
N ILE A 315 -16.40 1.96 7.82
CA ILE A 315 -16.49 3.17 6.99
C ILE A 315 -15.15 3.46 6.31
N VAL A 316 -14.04 3.38 7.07
CA VAL A 316 -12.69 3.53 6.50
C VAL A 316 -12.46 2.52 5.38
N CYS A 317 -12.84 1.25 5.58
CA CYS A 317 -12.73 0.22 4.55
C CYS A 317 -13.43 0.61 3.24
N PHE A 318 -14.71 1.01 3.31
CA PHE A 318 -15.46 1.42 2.12
C PHE A 318 -14.85 2.65 1.43
N LEU A 319 -14.37 3.64 2.20
CA LEU A 319 -13.71 4.81 1.63
C LEU A 319 -12.38 4.44 0.97
N MET A 320 -11.59 3.54 1.55
CA MET A 320 -10.31 3.11 0.97
C MET A 320 -10.49 2.23 -0.27
N ILE A 321 -11.53 1.40 -0.30
CA ILE A 321 -11.96 0.70 -1.52
C ILE A 321 -12.31 1.73 -2.60
N LYS A 322 -13.12 2.74 -2.27
CA LYS A 322 -13.45 3.83 -3.19
C LYS A 322 -12.19 4.52 -3.71
N GLU A 323 -11.22 4.88 -2.85
CA GLU A 323 -9.96 5.51 -3.29
C GLU A 323 -9.17 4.63 -4.26
N ALA A 324 -9.00 3.35 -3.96
CA ALA A 324 -8.28 2.42 -4.82
C ALA A 324 -8.97 2.24 -6.18
N TYR A 325 -10.30 2.19 -6.23
CA TYR A 325 -11.04 2.14 -7.48
C TYR A 325 -10.98 3.45 -8.26
N THR A 326 -11.03 4.62 -7.61
CA THR A 326 -10.87 5.90 -8.31
C THR A 326 -9.50 6.01 -8.98
N LEU A 327 -8.44 5.58 -8.29
CA LEU A 327 -7.09 5.51 -8.87
C LEU A 327 -7.04 4.53 -10.04
N ARG A 328 -7.55 3.32 -9.84
CA ARG A 328 -7.56 2.27 -10.88
C ARG A 328 -8.22 2.73 -12.16
N ASN A 329 -9.34 3.43 -12.06
CA ASN A 329 -10.08 3.89 -13.23
C ASN A 329 -9.31 5.05 -13.90
N ALA A 330 -8.78 5.99 -13.13
CA ALA A 330 -7.98 7.11 -13.64
C ALA A 330 -6.69 6.65 -14.35
N THR A 331 -6.04 5.60 -13.86
CA THR A 331 -4.79 5.08 -14.41
C THR A 331 -4.98 3.91 -15.38
N ALA A 332 -6.22 3.57 -15.76
CA ALA A 332 -6.51 2.41 -16.60
C ALA A 332 -5.76 2.47 -17.95
N GLY A 333 -5.72 3.64 -18.59
CA GLY A 333 -5.00 3.84 -19.86
C GLY A 333 -3.48 3.65 -19.72
N GLU A 334 -2.88 4.23 -18.68
CA GLU A 334 -1.45 4.08 -18.40
C GLU A 334 -1.09 2.66 -17.97
N SER A 335 -1.97 1.98 -17.24
CA SER A 335 -1.81 0.58 -16.84
C SER A 335 -1.69 -0.35 -18.06
N VAL A 336 -2.45 -0.09 -19.13
CA VAL A 336 -2.36 -0.84 -20.39
C VAL A 336 -1.00 -0.60 -21.05
N LYS A 337 -0.50 0.65 -21.07
CA LYS A 337 0.83 0.96 -21.63
C LYS A 337 1.95 0.28 -20.83
N LEU A 338 1.87 0.31 -19.50
CA LEU A 338 2.82 -0.37 -18.60
C LEU A 338 2.84 -1.88 -18.83
N ALA A 339 1.67 -2.49 -18.99
CA ALA A 339 1.56 -3.93 -19.27
C ALA A 339 2.11 -4.31 -20.64
N ALA A 340 1.87 -3.49 -21.67
CA ALA A 340 2.47 -3.71 -22.99
C ALA A 340 4.01 -3.59 -22.94
N HIS A 341 4.53 -2.62 -22.20
CA HIS A 341 5.97 -2.50 -21.99
C HIS A 341 6.55 -3.69 -21.22
N PHE A 342 5.82 -4.23 -20.24
CA PHE A 342 6.21 -5.45 -19.53
C PHE A 342 6.31 -6.66 -20.45
N GLN A 343 5.34 -6.87 -21.35
CA GLN A 343 5.39 -7.98 -22.31
C GLN A 343 6.64 -7.92 -23.18
N LYS A 344 6.93 -6.74 -23.74
CA LYS A 344 8.14 -6.52 -24.53
C LYS A 344 9.41 -6.75 -23.72
N TYR A 345 9.46 -6.26 -22.48
CA TYR A 345 10.58 -6.48 -21.58
C TYR A 345 10.78 -7.98 -21.26
N GLU A 346 9.69 -8.72 -21.04
CA GLU A 346 9.71 -10.15 -20.76
C GLU A 346 10.21 -10.95 -21.97
N GLU A 347 9.77 -10.60 -23.18
CA GLU A 347 10.25 -11.19 -24.43
C GLU A 347 11.75 -10.95 -24.64
N ASP A 348 12.21 -9.71 -24.46
CA ASP A 348 13.63 -9.35 -24.54
C ASP A 348 14.46 -10.10 -23.50
N LEU A 349 13.94 -10.24 -22.28
CA LEU A 349 14.63 -10.98 -21.20
C LEU A 349 14.71 -12.48 -21.52
N LYS A 350 13.63 -13.09 -22.00
CA LYS A 350 13.62 -14.49 -22.45
C LYS A 350 14.62 -14.74 -23.58
N SER A 351 14.66 -13.82 -24.56
CA SER A 351 15.63 -13.85 -25.65
C SER A 351 17.08 -13.76 -25.12
N LYS A 352 17.38 -12.80 -24.24
CA LYS A 352 18.71 -12.65 -23.61
C LYS A 352 19.13 -13.87 -22.78
N LEU A 353 18.18 -14.54 -22.15
CA LEU A 353 18.43 -15.76 -21.36
C LEU A 353 18.53 -17.02 -22.23
N GLY A 354 18.44 -16.90 -23.57
CA GLY A 354 18.46 -18.05 -24.47
C GLY A 354 17.24 -18.96 -24.32
N ILE A 355 16.17 -18.47 -23.68
CA ILE A 355 14.84 -19.09 -23.64
C ILE A 355 14.11 -18.63 -24.91
N ASN A 356 14.72 -18.89 -26.06
CA ASN A 356 14.06 -18.71 -27.34
C ASN A 356 13.04 -19.84 -27.51
N LEU A 357 11.76 -19.49 -27.59
CA LEU A 357 10.68 -20.33 -28.13
C LEU A 357 10.83 -20.59 -29.64
N VAL A 358 12.06 -20.56 -30.16
CA VAL A 358 12.31 -21.11 -31.49
C VAL A 358 12.25 -22.62 -31.29
N VAL A 359 11.06 -23.19 -31.54
CA VAL A 359 10.93 -24.60 -31.86
C VAL A 359 11.77 -24.81 -33.10
N LEU A 360 13.07 -25.06 -32.94
CA LEU A 360 13.92 -25.50 -34.02
C LEU A 360 13.24 -26.75 -34.58
N SER A 361 12.91 -26.73 -35.86
CA SER A 361 12.24 -27.88 -36.46
C SER A 361 13.16 -29.09 -36.35
N GLY A 362 12.60 -30.29 -36.25
CA GLY A 362 13.40 -31.51 -36.24
C GLY A 362 14.32 -31.62 -37.46
N GLU A 363 13.91 -31.01 -38.58
CA GLU A 363 14.70 -30.89 -39.80
C GLU A 363 15.91 -29.95 -39.64
N ASP A 364 15.74 -28.77 -39.06
CA ASP A 364 16.84 -27.82 -38.81
C ASP A 364 17.88 -28.43 -37.87
N ILE A 365 17.42 -29.13 -36.82
CA ILE A 365 18.29 -29.84 -35.88
C ILE A 365 19.04 -30.96 -36.60
N PHE A 366 18.34 -31.71 -37.47
CA PHE A 366 18.95 -32.76 -38.26
C PHE A 366 20.03 -32.20 -39.18
N ILE A 367 19.73 -31.15 -39.95
CA ILE A 367 20.67 -30.52 -40.88
C ILE A 367 21.88 -29.99 -40.10
N GLY A 368 21.66 -29.24 -39.03
CA GLY A 368 22.71 -28.54 -38.29
C GLY A 368 23.61 -29.44 -37.43
N LYS A 369 23.10 -30.57 -36.93
CA LYS A 369 23.83 -31.40 -35.95
C LYS A 369 24.00 -32.88 -36.33
N CYS A 370 23.11 -33.43 -37.14
CA CYS A 370 23.10 -34.88 -37.40
C CYS A 370 23.57 -35.24 -38.82
N SER A 371 23.29 -34.39 -39.80
CA SER A 371 23.50 -34.66 -41.22
C SER A 371 24.96 -34.71 -41.66
N ALA A 372 25.86 -34.16 -40.82
CA ALA A 372 27.30 -34.20 -41.03
C ALA A 372 27.89 -35.59 -40.77
N CYS A 373 27.25 -36.40 -39.92
CA CYS A 373 27.74 -37.73 -39.57
C CYS A 373 26.86 -38.85 -40.14
N HIS A 374 25.57 -38.59 -40.34
CA HIS A 374 24.60 -39.59 -40.78
C HIS A 374 23.84 -39.16 -42.03
N LYS A 375 23.53 -40.14 -42.88
CA LYS A 375 22.64 -40.02 -44.03
C LYS A 375 21.59 -41.14 -43.97
N PHE A 376 20.51 -41.02 -44.72
CA PHE A 376 19.45 -42.04 -44.72
C PHE A 376 19.87 -43.32 -45.43
N ASP A 377 20.50 -43.18 -46.60
CA ASP A 377 20.70 -44.31 -47.52
C ASP A 377 22.11 -44.87 -47.56
N ILE A 378 23.10 -44.11 -47.04
CA ILE A 378 24.51 -44.48 -47.10
C ILE A 378 25.15 -44.46 -45.71
N ASN A 379 26.04 -45.42 -45.48
CA ASN A 379 26.96 -45.37 -44.34
C ASN A 379 27.97 -44.26 -44.61
N PHE A 380 28.11 -43.34 -43.66
CA PHE A 380 29.05 -42.22 -43.75
C PHE A 380 30.01 -42.29 -42.55
N THR A 381 30.12 -41.23 -41.75
CA THR A 381 30.82 -41.29 -40.46
C THR A 381 30.09 -42.17 -39.46
N GLY A 382 28.76 -42.20 -39.52
CA GLY A 382 27.89 -43.11 -38.79
C GLY A 382 27.08 -44.02 -39.73
N PRO A 383 26.36 -45.01 -39.16
CA PRO A 383 25.51 -45.89 -39.94
C PRO A 383 24.39 -45.13 -40.63
N ALA A 384 23.96 -45.66 -41.79
CA ALA A 384 22.79 -45.18 -42.51
C ALA A 384 21.53 -45.29 -41.64
N TYR A 385 20.70 -44.25 -41.57
CA TYR A 385 19.49 -44.28 -40.75
C TYR A 385 18.54 -45.41 -41.15
N ASN A 386 18.48 -45.76 -42.44
CA ASN A 386 17.64 -46.86 -42.90
C ASN A 386 17.99 -48.21 -42.26
N ASN A 387 19.22 -48.38 -41.78
CA ASN A 387 19.69 -49.61 -41.13
C ASN A 387 19.42 -49.60 -39.62
N VAL A 388 19.36 -48.42 -38.99
CA VAL A 388 19.33 -48.29 -37.52
C VAL A 388 18.02 -47.78 -36.95
N LEU A 389 17.21 -47.06 -37.72
CA LEU A 389 15.88 -46.59 -37.30
C LEU A 389 14.79 -47.66 -37.17
N PRO A 390 14.78 -48.80 -37.92
CA PRO A 390 13.67 -49.76 -37.86
C PRO A 390 13.34 -50.26 -36.45
N LYS A 391 14.37 -50.50 -35.62
CA LYS A 391 14.19 -50.98 -34.24
C LYS A 391 13.56 -49.95 -33.28
N TYR A 392 13.46 -48.68 -33.70
CA TYR A 392 12.91 -47.60 -32.90
C TYR A 392 11.49 -47.18 -33.30
N LEU A 393 10.90 -47.78 -34.35
CA LEU A 393 9.55 -47.43 -34.84
C LEU A 393 8.48 -47.57 -33.76
N GLU A 394 8.57 -48.63 -32.95
CA GLU A 394 7.66 -48.93 -31.84
C GLU A 394 8.21 -48.45 -30.48
N ASN A 395 9.38 -47.80 -30.47
CA ASN A 395 10.05 -47.36 -29.25
C ASN A 395 10.77 -46.01 -29.44
N LYS A 396 9.97 -44.96 -29.69
CA LYS A 396 10.42 -43.56 -29.81
C LYS A 396 11.27 -43.13 -28.61
N GLY A 397 10.86 -43.52 -27.39
CA GLY A 397 11.57 -43.15 -26.16
C GLY A 397 13.00 -43.68 -26.09
N ALA A 398 13.26 -44.88 -26.62
CA ALA A 398 14.62 -45.41 -26.69
C ALA A 398 15.52 -44.62 -27.65
N LEU A 399 14.99 -44.10 -28.76
CA LEU A 399 15.73 -43.26 -29.69
C LEU A 399 16.06 -41.89 -29.08
N ILE A 400 15.10 -41.25 -28.39
CA ILE A 400 15.34 -40.00 -27.66
C ILE A 400 16.45 -40.20 -26.62
N LYS A 401 16.39 -41.28 -25.83
CA LYS A 401 17.41 -41.59 -24.82
C LYS A 401 18.80 -41.81 -25.44
N PHE A 402 18.85 -42.50 -26.59
CA PHE A 402 20.10 -42.73 -27.31
C PHE A 402 20.69 -41.42 -27.88
N ILE A 403 19.86 -40.53 -28.42
CA ILE A 403 20.31 -39.23 -28.95
C ILE A 403 20.85 -38.32 -27.84
N LEU A 404 20.22 -38.33 -26.67
CA LEU A 404 20.67 -37.55 -25.52
C LEU A 404 21.98 -38.08 -24.93
N ASN A 405 22.15 -39.41 -24.90
CA ASN A 405 23.31 -40.07 -24.32
C ASN A 405 23.77 -41.24 -25.22
N PRO A 406 24.46 -40.95 -26.33
CA PRO A 406 24.87 -41.99 -27.27
C PRO A 406 25.88 -42.94 -26.64
N THR A 407 25.71 -44.23 -26.89
CA THR A 407 26.65 -45.29 -26.49
C THR A 407 27.11 -46.03 -27.73
N LYS A 408 28.35 -46.52 -27.73
CA LYS A 408 28.88 -47.27 -28.87
C LYS A 408 28.18 -48.62 -28.97
N ILE A 409 27.52 -48.87 -30.11
CA ILE A 409 26.82 -50.14 -30.40
C ILE A 409 27.56 -50.95 -31.46
N ASP A 410 27.89 -50.33 -32.60
CA ASP A 410 28.53 -50.99 -33.72
C ASP A 410 30.05 -50.76 -33.71
N PRO A 411 30.89 -51.82 -33.64
CA PRO A 411 32.34 -51.71 -33.69
C PRO A 411 32.87 -51.06 -34.97
N ALA A 412 32.14 -51.16 -36.09
CA ALA A 412 32.54 -50.65 -37.40
C ALA A 412 32.51 -49.12 -37.51
N PHE A 413 31.84 -48.44 -36.58
CA PHE A 413 31.72 -46.97 -36.56
C PHE A 413 32.41 -46.36 -35.33
N PRO A 414 32.88 -45.10 -35.43
CA PRO A 414 33.36 -44.36 -34.26
C PRO A 414 32.23 -44.14 -33.24
N PRO A 415 32.56 -43.94 -31.94
CA PRO A 415 31.56 -43.58 -30.95
C PRO A 415 30.91 -42.23 -31.31
N MET A 416 29.57 -42.18 -31.30
CA MET A 416 28.84 -40.95 -31.55
C MET A 416 29.02 -39.99 -30.37
N PRO A 417 29.46 -38.74 -30.59
CA PRO A 417 29.57 -37.75 -29.52
C PRO A 417 28.19 -37.20 -29.13
N ALA A 418 28.06 -36.79 -27.86
CA ALA A 418 26.84 -36.14 -27.38
C ALA A 418 26.64 -34.78 -28.08
N GLN A 419 25.46 -34.58 -28.67
CA GLN A 419 25.15 -33.39 -29.50
C GLN A 419 24.70 -32.16 -28.70
N GLY A 420 24.75 -32.25 -27.36
CA GLY A 420 24.30 -31.20 -26.45
C GLY A 420 22.84 -30.80 -26.63
N LEU A 421 21.99 -31.73 -27.08
CA LEU A 421 20.56 -31.49 -27.31
C LEU A 421 19.80 -31.47 -25.97
N LYS A 422 18.85 -30.53 -25.84
CA LYS A 422 17.88 -30.52 -24.75
C LYS A 422 16.79 -31.59 -25.00
N PRO A 423 16.05 -32.04 -23.97
CA PRO A 423 15.03 -33.09 -24.12
C PRO A 423 13.99 -32.84 -25.23
N GLN A 424 13.48 -31.61 -25.34
CA GLN A 424 12.52 -31.25 -26.40
C GLN A 424 13.14 -31.23 -27.80
N GLU A 425 14.40 -30.80 -27.93
CA GLU A 425 15.11 -30.82 -29.22
C GLU A 425 15.38 -32.26 -29.69
N ALA A 426 15.73 -33.14 -28.75
CA ALA A 426 15.91 -34.56 -29.01
C ALA A 426 14.59 -35.24 -29.44
N GLU A 427 13.46 -34.82 -28.86
CA GLU A 427 12.15 -35.27 -29.29
C GLU A 427 11.81 -34.80 -30.71
N SER A 428 11.99 -33.51 -31.02
CA SER A 428 11.72 -32.93 -32.33
C SER A 428 12.53 -33.59 -33.46
N VAL A 429 13.84 -33.80 -33.25
CA VAL A 429 14.68 -34.47 -34.26
C VAL A 429 14.31 -35.95 -34.39
N THR A 430 13.88 -36.61 -33.31
CA THR A 430 13.40 -37.99 -33.36
C THR A 430 12.15 -38.12 -34.23
N ASP A 431 11.19 -37.21 -34.07
CA ASP A 431 9.97 -37.18 -34.88
C ASP A 431 10.28 -36.97 -36.35
N TYR A 432 11.20 -36.06 -36.67
CA TYR A 432 11.65 -35.85 -38.04
C TYR A 432 12.30 -37.11 -38.63
N LEU A 433 13.26 -37.73 -37.91
CA LEU A 433 13.96 -38.93 -38.38
C LEU A 433 12.99 -40.09 -38.68
N LEU A 434 12.04 -40.37 -37.78
CA LEU A 434 11.08 -41.45 -37.94
C LEU A 434 10.04 -41.15 -39.03
N THR A 435 9.59 -39.90 -39.15
CA THR A 435 8.65 -39.48 -40.19
C THR A 435 9.28 -39.57 -41.58
N THR A 436 10.50 -39.05 -41.73
CA THR A 436 11.25 -39.11 -42.99
C THR A 436 11.54 -40.56 -43.40
N TYR A 437 11.94 -41.41 -42.45
CA TYR A 437 12.11 -42.84 -42.70
C TYR A 437 10.82 -43.52 -43.19
N LYS A 438 9.68 -43.27 -42.53
CA LYS A 438 8.38 -43.84 -42.93
C LYS A 438 7.96 -43.37 -44.33
N ASN A 439 8.26 -42.13 -44.69
CA ASN A 439 7.92 -41.55 -45.99
C ASN A 439 8.80 -42.08 -47.13
N GLN A 440 10.07 -42.41 -46.87
CA GLN A 440 10.97 -43.02 -47.86
C GLN A 440 10.69 -44.51 -48.12
N LYS A 441 9.94 -45.17 -47.23
CA LYS A 441 9.59 -46.61 -47.31
C LYS A 441 8.18 -46.87 -47.87
N LYS A 442 7.36 -45.83 -48.04
CA LYS A 442 6.16 -45.85 -48.86
C LYS A 442 6.54 -45.67 -50.32
#